data_AF-A0A2K1SUE1-F1
#
_entry.id   AF-A0A2K1SUE1-F1
#
_cell.length_a   1.000
_cell.length_b   1.000
_cell.length_c   1.000
_cell.angle_alpha   90.00
_cell.angle_beta   90.00
_cell.angle_gamma   90.00
#
_symmetry.space_group_name_H-M   'P 1'
#
loop_
_entity.id
_entity.type
_entity.pdbx_description
1 polymer ?
#
loop_
_entity_poly.entity_id
_entity_poly.type
_entity_poly.pdbx_seq_one_letter_code
_entity_poly.pdbx_strand_id
1 'polypeptide(L)'
;MASNTLSRKTLRKHLESRYLIEPYYGLYARREHWENLWHNEKVRHIATSLTQKIQIKEWKFTGETAAALLGLDVVEEYSNQSKKINIYVSCPYADKHTESTNQKDAIKLAKRQLKRIHLPDIIEDDNGIRLEDCHKKYNDAKLTATSRAYTASNDSIMPLKTSEFGHVKDQKENAINHVASIYNTLFVEAWTNTFKTALPTFDSAARNGMDLKKIYNTCIEFYKFARYQQSAQSFYNNEYFKKSQNPYFANIDENDIFARLRILCDFASSKSENAGESLARAAMIELGFVKPYLQYEFPNNNNPDWPIRADFAWKVNGNLIVGELDGTDKYLIACGKNSDNFIDDNANLNKNLIYDRDSVRRERDRERHIYDCGASNIVRFDFADVINPKSLEQKLLSAGVPKVHV
;
A
#
# COMPACT_ATOMS: atom_id res chain seq x y z
N MET A 1 -9.96 -21.08 1.50
CA MET A 1 -10.00 -20.99 2.98
C MET A 1 -10.41 -22.32 3.59
N ALA A 2 -9.96 -22.63 4.81
CA ALA A 2 -10.53 -23.71 5.60
C ALA A 2 -11.16 -23.12 6.87
N SER A 3 -12.51 -23.05 6.91
CA SER A 3 -13.26 -22.72 8.13
C SER A 3 -13.32 -23.90 9.10
N ASN A 4 -13.43 -25.13 8.60
CA ASN A 4 -13.54 -26.33 9.41
C ASN A 4 -12.17 -26.82 9.94
N THR A 5 -12.12 -27.13 11.24
CA THR A 5 -10.96 -27.68 11.97
C THR A 5 -10.37 -28.94 11.33
N LEU A 6 -11.19 -29.80 10.71
CA LEU A 6 -10.72 -31.00 10.03
C LEU A 6 -9.93 -30.65 8.76
N SER A 7 -10.42 -29.69 7.97
CA SER A 7 -9.74 -29.16 6.78
C SER A 7 -8.43 -28.45 7.13
N ARG A 8 -8.36 -27.76 8.29
CA ARG A 8 -7.11 -27.16 8.80
C ARG A 8 -6.06 -28.21 9.14
N LYS A 9 -6.43 -29.37 9.70
CA LYS A 9 -5.50 -30.47 9.99
C LYS A 9 -4.89 -31.07 8.71
N THR A 10 -5.67 -31.23 7.65
CA THR A 10 -5.16 -31.71 6.35
C THR A 10 -4.24 -30.69 5.68
N LEU A 11 -4.59 -29.39 5.74
CA LEU A 11 -3.78 -28.32 5.16
C LEU A 11 -2.48 -28.06 5.94
N ARG A 12 -2.42 -28.37 7.25
CA ARG A 12 -1.19 -28.27 8.04
C ARG A 12 -0.05 -29.12 7.48
N LYS A 13 -0.34 -30.34 6.98
CA LYS A 13 0.68 -31.18 6.33
C LYS A 13 1.28 -30.50 5.10
N HIS A 14 0.46 -29.79 4.32
CA HIS A 14 0.91 -29.04 3.14
C HIS A 14 1.62 -27.71 3.48
N LEU A 15 1.33 -27.12 4.64
CA LEU A 15 2.11 -26.00 5.19
C LEU A 15 3.49 -26.47 5.64
N GLU A 16 3.56 -27.58 6.37
CA GLU A 16 4.81 -28.21 6.82
C GLU A 16 5.68 -28.62 5.63
N SER A 17 5.06 -29.16 4.57
CA SER A 17 5.74 -29.49 3.31
C SER A 17 6.09 -28.28 2.43
N ARG A 18 5.85 -27.05 2.88
CA ARG A 18 6.05 -25.79 2.16
C ARG A 18 5.29 -25.65 0.83
N TYR A 19 4.37 -26.55 0.50
CA TYR A 19 3.57 -26.46 -0.73
C TYR A 19 2.52 -25.35 -0.67
N LEU A 20 1.97 -25.12 0.53
CA LEU A 20 1.09 -23.99 0.82
C LEU A 20 1.80 -22.97 1.69
N ILE A 21 1.29 -21.73 1.63
CA ILE A 21 1.57 -20.68 2.59
C ILE A 21 0.25 -20.27 3.27
N GLU A 22 0.34 -19.73 4.48
CA GLU A 22 -0.76 -19.07 5.19
C GLU A 22 -0.48 -17.56 5.22
N PRO A 23 -0.86 -16.79 4.17
CA PRO A 23 -0.55 -15.36 4.11
C PRO A 23 -1.26 -14.55 5.18
N TYR A 24 -2.40 -15.08 5.63
CA TYR A 24 -3.24 -14.52 6.64
C TYR A 24 -3.86 -15.67 7.42
N TYR A 25 -4.06 -15.50 8.73
CA TYR A 25 -4.52 -16.58 9.60
C TYR A 25 -5.84 -17.20 9.07
N GLY A 26 -5.82 -18.50 8.76
CA GLY A 26 -6.95 -19.23 8.18
C GLY A 26 -7.16 -19.07 6.66
N LEU A 27 -6.34 -18.26 5.97
CA LEU A 27 -6.24 -18.16 4.52
C LEU A 27 -5.05 -18.99 4.04
N TYR A 28 -5.26 -19.84 3.03
CA TYR A 28 -4.21 -20.66 2.45
C TYR A 28 -4.11 -20.38 0.96
N ALA A 29 -2.88 -20.27 0.45
CA ALA A 29 -2.58 -20.09 -0.96
C ALA A 29 -1.47 -21.05 -1.39
N ARG A 30 -1.46 -21.44 -2.68
CA ARG A 30 -0.31 -22.14 -3.26
C ARG A 30 0.90 -21.22 -3.20
N ARG A 31 2.01 -21.71 -2.66
CA ARG A 31 3.22 -20.90 -2.46
C ARG A 31 3.69 -20.26 -3.77
N GLU A 32 3.88 -21.08 -4.80
CA GLU A 32 4.37 -20.63 -6.11
C GLU A 32 3.52 -19.51 -6.71
N HIS A 33 2.19 -19.63 -6.63
CA HIS A 33 1.31 -18.57 -7.10
C HIS A 33 1.40 -17.32 -6.22
N TRP A 34 1.34 -17.50 -4.90
CA TRP A 34 1.36 -16.40 -3.94
C TRP A 34 2.64 -15.59 -4.00
N GLU A 35 3.80 -16.24 -4.11
CA GLU A 35 5.10 -15.58 -4.19
C GLU A 35 5.27 -14.77 -5.48
N ASN A 36 4.53 -15.12 -6.55
CA ASN A 36 4.55 -14.40 -7.82
C ASN A 36 3.57 -13.21 -7.89
N LEU A 37 2.69 -13.05 -6.89
CA LEU A 37 1.77 -11.91 -6.82
C LEU A 37 2.49 -10.64 -6.34
N TRP A 38 2.10 -9.51 -6.92
CA TRP A 38 2.51 -8.19 -6.45
C TRP A 38 1.92 -7.91 -5.07
N HIS A 39 2.55 -7.02 -4.31
CA HIS A 39 2.09 -6.67 -2.97
C HIS A 39 0.63 -6.20 -2.93
N ASN A 40 0.26 -5.28 -3.83
CA ASN A 40 -1.11 -4.81 -3.97
C ASN A 40 -2.10 -5.96 -4.29
N GLU A 41 -1.71 -6.92 -5.12
CA GLU A 41 -2.51 -8.11 -5.42
C GLU A 41 -2.67 -9.00 -4.20
N LYS A 42 -1.60 -9.23 -3.44
CA LYS A 42 -1.64 -9.99 -2.18
C LYS A 42 -2.62 -9.36 -1.19
N VAL A 43 -2.56 -8.04 -0.99
CA VAL A 43 -3.51 -7.29 -0.15
C VAL A 43 -4.95 -7.47 -0.65
N ARG A 44 -5.19 -7.29 -1.96
CA ARG A 44 -6.52 -7.48 -2.58
C ARG A 44 -7.05 -8.89 -2.40
N HIS A 45 -6.23 -9.92 -2.62
CA HIS A 45 -6.63 -11.32 -2.46
C HIS A 45 -7.07 -11.62 -1.02
N ILE A 46 -6.33 -11.11 -0.02
CA ILE A 46 -6.71 -11.26 1.39
C ILE A 46 -8.02 -10.50 1.65
N ALA A 47 -8.10 -9.22 1.28
CA ALA A 47 -9.26 -8.38 1.57
C ALA A 47 -10.54 -8.90 0.91
N THR A 48 -10.50 -9.28 -0.37
CA THR A 48 -11.62 -9.91 -1.08
C THR A 48 -12.06 -11.22 -0.42
N SER A 49 -11.11 -12.04 0.05
CA SER A 49 -11.42 -13.27 0.78
C SER A 49 -12.07 -12.98 2.13
N LEU A 50 -11.65 -11.91 2.81
CA LEU A 50 -12.24 -11.48 4.07
C LEU A 50 -13.65 -10.91 3.89
N THR A 51 -13.93 -10.13 2.85
CA THR A 51 -15.29 -9.64 2.56
C THR A 51 -16.31 -10.77 2.45
N GLN A 52 -15.95 -11.87 1.79
CA GLN A 52 -16.86 -13.00 1.61
C GLN A 52 -17.28 -13.64 2.95
N LYS A 53 -16.46 -13.47 3.98
CA LYS A 53 -16.68 -14.06 5.30
C LYS A 53 -17.21 -13.07 6.32
N ILE A 54 -16.69 -11.84 6.32
CA ILE A 54 -17.10 -10.79 7.23
C ILE A 54 -18.45 -10.27 6.71
N GLN A 55 -19.54 -10.87 7.17
CA GLN A 55 -20.90 -10.36 6.92
C GLN A 55 -21.23 -9.13 7.77
N ILE A 56 -20.23 -8.52 8.44
CA ILE A 56 -20.41 -7.33 9.26
C ILE A 56 -20.59 -6.13 8.31
N LYS A 57 -21.85 -5.70 8.17
CA LYS A 57 -22.28 -4.63 7.26
C LYS A 57 -21.60 -3.28 7.54
N GLU A 58 -21.08 -3.06 8.74
CA GLU A 58 -20.53 -1.77 9.19
C GLU A 58 -19.02 -1.62 9.01
N TRP A 59 -18.28 -2.71 8.81
CA TRP A 59 -16.83 -2.63 8.71
C TRP A 59 -16.43 -2.15 7.31
N LYS A 60 -15.57 -1.13 7.28
CA LYS A 60 -14.98 -0.60 6.05
C LYS A 60 -13.47 -0.81 6.07
N PHE A 61 -12.90 -1.39 5.02
CA PHE A 61 -11.47 -1.37 4.79
C PHE A 61 -10.99 0.07 4.67
N THR A 62 -9.81 0.35 5.22
CA THR A 62 -9.20 1.69 5.22
C THR A 62 -7.70 1.59 4.92
N GLY A 63 -7.01 2.73 4.86
CA GLY A 63 -5.57 2.84 4.59
C GLY A 63 -5.15 1.98 3.40
N GLU A 64 -4.08 1.22 3.59
CA GLU A 64 -3.43 0.47 2.53
C GLU A 64 -4.35 -0.59 1.90
N THR A 65 -5.19 -1.20 2.74
CA THR A 65 -6.16 -2.20 2.27
C THR A 65 -7.23 -1.57 1.38
N ALA A 66 -7.76 -0.42 1.77
CA ALA A 66 -8.69 0.34 0.94
C ALA A 66 -8.04 0.83 -0.36
N ALA A 67 -6.82 1.38 -0.26
CA ALA A 67 -6.06 1.84 -1.42
C ALA A 67 -5.87 0.73 -2.44
N ALA A 68 -5.44 -0.47 -2.00
CA ALA A 68 -5.28 -1.63 -2.87
C ALA A 68 -6.60 -2.08 -3.51
N LEU A 69 -7.71 -2.10 -2.75
CA LEU A 69 -9.03 -2.44 -3.29
C LEU A 69 -9.56 -1.41 -4.30
N LEU A 70 -9.24 -0.13 -4.11
CA LEU A 70 -9.55 0.96 -5.05
C LEU A 70 -8.63 0.98 -6.27
N GLY A 71 -7.65 0.07 -6.35
CA GLY A 71 -6.70 0.01 -7.46
C GLY A 71 -5.64 1.11 -7.42
N LEU A 72 -5.41 1.72 -6.26
CA LEU A 72 -4.28 2.62 -6.05
C LEU A 72 -2.98 1.82 -5.86
N ASP A 73 -1.87 2.45 -6.20
CA ASP A 73 -0.54 1.91 -5.95
C ASP A 73 -0.27 1.83 -4.44
N VAL A 74 0.16 0.67 -3.97
CA VAL A 74 0.60 0.46 -2.58
C VAL A 74 1.94 -0.26 -2.56
N VAL A 75 2.83 0.15 -1.66
CA VAL A 75 4.20 -0.35 -1.59
C VAL A 75 4.53 -0.79 -0.17
N GLU A 76 5.17 -1.96 -0.04
CA GLU A 76 5.74 -2.44 1.22
C GLU A 76 7.27 -2.29 1.21
N GLU A 77 7.84 -1.72 2.27
CA GLU A 77 9.30 -1.67 2.45
C GLU A 77 9.88 -3.06 2.76
N TYR A 78 10.85 -3.47 1.94
CA TYR A 78 11.46 -4.82 1.91
C TYR A 78 12.04 -5.31 3.25
N SER A 79 12.41 -4.41 4.16
CA SER A 79 12.93 -4.76 5.49
C SER A 79 11.91 -5.49 6.38
N ASN A 80 10.64 -5.57 5.95
CA ASN A 80 9.54 -6.23 6.66
C ASN A 80 9.08 -7.56 6.04
N GLN A 81 9.80 -8.14 5.06
CA GLN A 81 9.39 -9.36 4.32
C GLN A 81 8.95 -10.57 5.17
N SER A 82 9.35 -10.66 6.44
CA SER A 82 8.92 -11.72 7.36
C SER A 82 7.60 -11.43 8.09
N LYS A 83 7.00 -10.26 7.90
CA LYS A 83 5.77 -9.85 8.59
C LYS A 83 4.55 -10.27 7.78
N LYS A 84 3.55 -10.77 8.51
CA LYS A 84 2.22 -11.04 7.96
C LYS A 84 1.64 -9.74 7.42
N ILE A 85 1.03 -9.79 6.22
CA ILE A 85 0.37 -8.64 5.61
C ILE A 85 -0.70 -8.12 6.56
N ASN A 86 -0.62 -6.83 6.88
CA ASN A 86 -1.60 -6.19 7.74
C ASN A 86 -2.85 -5.85 6.91
N ILE A 87 -4.02 -6.03 7.52
CA ILE A 87 -5.30 -5.65 6.93
C ILE A 87 -5.91 -4.60 7.82
N TYR A 88 -6.17 -3.43 7.24
CA TYR A 88 -6.64 -2.23 7.91
C TYR A 88 -8.16 -2.10 7.73
N VAL A 89 -8.87 -1.95 8.84
CA VAL A 89 -10.31 -1.71 8.88
C VAL A 89 -10.64 -0.55 9.81
N SER A 90 -11.61 0.28 9.43
CA SER A 90 -12.18 1.28 10.31
C SER A 90 -13.02 0.57 11.38
N CYS A 91 -12.56 0.57 12.62
CA CYS A 91 -13.35 0.06 13.74
C CYS A 91 -14.49 1.05 14.06
N PRO A 92 -15.77 0.65 14.03
CA PRO A 92 -16.88 1.53 14.39
C PRO A 92 -17.01 1.75 15.91
N TYR A 93 -16.29 0.97 16.73
CA TYR A 93 -16.32 1.14 18.17
C TYR A 93 -15.43 2.32 18.58
N ALA A 94 -16.03 3.32 19.24
CA ALA A 94 -15.30 4.31 20.01
C ALA A 94 -14.26 3.61 20.88
N ASP A 95 -13.06 4.20 21.01
CA ASP A 95 -12.03 3.73 21.92
C ASP A 95 -12.64 3.50 23.31
N LYS A 96 -13.03 2.25 23.62
CA LYS A 96 -13.68 1.93 24.90
C LYS A 96 -12.77 2.19 26.10
N HIS A 97 -11.50 2.53 25.89
CA HIS A 97 -10.47 2.61 26.91
C HIS A 97 -9.49 3.78 26.69
N THR A 98 -10.01 5.00 26.57
CA THR A 98 -9.23 6.24 26.79
C THR A 98 -8.95 6.53 28.27
N GLU A 99 -9.43 5.69 29.20
CA GLU A 99 -9.19 5.84 30.65
C GLU A 99 -7.89 5.18 31.15
N SER A 100 -7.01 4.71 30.26
CA SER A 100 -5.66 4.33 30.69
C SER A 100 -4.86 5.59 30.99
N THR A 101 -4.66 5.90 32.27
CA THR A 101 -3.79 7.00 32.74
C THR A 101 -2.32 6.83 32.32
N ASN A 102 -1.94 5.63 31.87
CA ASN A 102 -0.61 5.35 31.34
C ASN A 102 -0.54 5.56 29.82
N GLN A 103 0.20 6.60 29.42
CA GLN A 103 0.43 7.00 28.02
C GLN A 103 1.08 5.88 27.19
N LYS A 104 1.96 5.06 27.77
CA LYS A 104 2.62 3.95 27.04
C LYS A 104 1.65 2.83 26.67
N ASP A 105 0.70 2.53 27.54
CA ASP A 105 -0.30 1.48 27.31
C ASP A 105 -1.35 1.93 26.29
N ALA A 106 -1.78 3.20 26.37
CA ALA A 106 -2.63 3.82 25.36
C ALA A 106 -1.98 3.81 23.95
N ILE A 107 -0.70 4.18 23.85
CA ILE A 107 0.07 4.13 22.59
C ILE A 107 0.17 2.69 22.04
N LYS A 108 0.41 1.71 22.91
CA LYS A 108 0.51 0.29 22.54
C LYS A 108 -0.83 -0.28 22.07
N LEU A 109 -1.94 0.16 22.65
CA LEU A 109 -3.30 -0.25 22.30
C LEU A 109 -3.77 0.37 20.98
N ALA A 110 -3.58 1.68 20.77
CA ALA A 110 -3.92 2.35 19.50
C ALA A 110 -3.13 1.76 18.31
N LYS A 111 -1.84 1.45 18.50
CA LYS A 111 -1.03 0.75 17.48
C LYS A 111 -1.55 -0.65 17.13
N ARG A 112 -2.22 -1.34 18.06
CA ARG A 112 -2.78 -2.68 17.86
C ARG A 112 -4.12 -2.65 17.11
N GLN A 113 -4.97 -1.66 17.36
CA GLN A 113 -6.27 -1.52 16.72
C GLN A 113 -6.18 -1.31 15.20
N LEU A 114 -5.14 -0.62 14.72
CA LEU A 114 -4.94 -0.37 13.29
C LEU A 114 -4.26 -1.54 12.56
N LYS A 115 -3.36 -2.29 13.22
CA LYS A 115 -2.43 -3.19 12.51
C LYS A 115 -2.90 -4.63 12.35
N ARG A 116 -4.00 -5.08 12.96
CA ARG A 116 -4.48 -6.43 12.69
C ARG A 116 -5.90 -6.68 13.18
N ILE A 117 -6.74 -7.20 12.28
CA ILE A 117 -7.78 -8.13 12.74
C ILE A 117 -7.05 -9.41 13.15
N HIS A 118 -6.82 -9.61 14.44
CA HIS A 118 -6.53 -10.95 14.91
C HIS A 118 -7.83 -11.75 14.68
N LEU A 119 -7.79 -12.75 13.80
CA LEU A 119 -8.96 -13.55 13.40
C LEU A 119 -9.08 -14.92 14.11
N PRO A 120 -8.78 -15.10 15.42
CA PRO A 120 -9.24 -16.30 16.12
C PRO A 120 -10.73 -16.26 16.41
N ASP A 121 -11.34 -15.08 16.31
CA ASP A 121 -12.67 -14.81 16.81
C ASP A 121 -13.73 -14.98 15.70
N ILE A 122 -13.57 -15.89 14.75
CA ILE A 122 -14.68 -16.20 13.83
C ILE A 122 -15.63 -17.16 14.53
N ILE A 123 -16.82 -16.69 14.94
CA ILE A 123 -17.95 -17.56 15.25
C ILE A 123 -18.66 -17.88 13.93
N GLU A 124 -18.79 -19.17 13.62
CA GLU A 124 -19.65 -19.67 12.54
C GLU A 124 -20.95 -20.16 13.21
N ASP A 125 -22.06 -19.44 12.99
CA ASP A 125 -23.39 -19.80 13.50
C ASP A 125 -24.41 -19.94 12.34
N ASP A 126 -25.64 -20.32 12.66
CA ASP A 126 -26.73 -20.49 11.69
C ASP A 126 -27.07 -19.19 10.93
N ASN A 127 -26.52 -18.04 11.35
CA ASN A 127 -26.67 -16.74 10.71
C ASN A 127 -25.40 -16.28 9.95
N GLY A 128 -24.37 -17.12 9.80
CA GLY A 128 -23.16 -16.84 9.03
C GLY A 128 -21.87 -16.78 9.85
N ILE A 129 -20.82 -16.17 9.25
CA ILE A 129 -19.51 -15.96 9.89
C ILE A 129 -19.46 -14.55 10.50
N ARG A 130 -19.28 -14.46 11.82
CA ARG A 130 -19.19 -13.21 12.59
C ARG A 130 -17.91 -13.14 13.39
N LEU A 131 -17.44 -11.93 13.71
CA LEU A 131 -16.34 -11.75 14.66
C LEU A 131 -16.90 -11.84 16.09
N GLU A 132 -16.20 -12.56 16.97
CA GLU A 132 -16.49 -12.72 18.40
C GLU A 132 -16.46 -11.29 18.93
N ASP A 133 -17.64 -10.73 19.12
CA ASP A 133 -17.76 -9.50 19.85
C ASP A 133 -16.98 -9.70 21.14
N CYS A 134 -16.14 -8.74 21.48
CA CYS A 134 -15.44 -8.67 22.75
C CYS A 134 -16.45 -8.42 23.89
N HIS A 135 -17.43 -9.31 24.04
CA HIS A 135 -18.27 -9.46 25.20
C HIS A 135 -17.40 -10.07 26.29
N LYS A 136 -16.91 -9.15 27.13
CA LYS A 136 -16.54 -9.45 28.51
C LYS A 136 -17.42 -10.56 29.05
N LYS A 137 -16.76 -11.61 29.54
CA LYS A 137 -17.21 -12.42 30.68
C LYS A 137 -17.91 -11.52 31.69
N TYR A 138 -19.23 -11.49 31.67
CA TYR A 138 -20.05 -11.03 32.79
C TYR A 138 -21.17 -12.05 32.98
N ASN A 139 -20.79 -13.06 33.77
CA ASN A 139 -21.60 -13.88 34.65
C ASN A 139 -22.83 -14.57 34.07
N ASP A 140 -22.69 -15.90 33.96
CA ASP A 140 -23.70 -16.82 34.49
C ASP A 140 -24.15 -16.37 35.88
N ALA A 141 -25.30 -15.68 35.94
CA ALA A 141 -26.28 -15.80 37.02
C ALA A 141 -27.43 -14.81 36.76
N LYS A 142 -28.64 -15.37 36.64
CA LYS A 142 -29.96 -14.71 36.59
C LYS A 142 -30.32 -14.05 35.26
N LEU A 143 -31.16 -14.74 34.48
CA LEU A 143 -32.60 -14.46 34.47
C LEU A 143 -33.36 -15.56 33.73
N THR A 144 -33.96 -16.43 34.53
CA THR A 144 -35.13 -17.23 34.21
C THR A 144 -36.29 -16.39 33.68
N ALA A 145 -37.03 -16.95 32.73
CA ALA A 145 -38.39 -16.61 32.31
C ALA A 145 -38.58 -15.21 31.70
N THR A 146 -38.99 -15.08 30.45
CA THR A 146 -40.38 -15.38 30.07
C THR A 146 -40.54 -15.41 28.55
N SER A 147 -41.20 -16.47 28.09
CA SER A 147 -41.88 -16.54 26.80
C SER A 147 -42.92 -15.41 26.68
N ARG A 148 -42.90 -14.67 25.58
CA ARG A 148 -44.10 -14.03 25.04
C ARG A 148 -44.08 -14.07 23.51
N ALA A 149 -44.97 -14.91 23.00
CA ALA A 149 -45.37 -14.95 21.61
C ALA A 149 -45.89 -13.58 21.16
N TYR A 150 -45.46 -13.15 19.99
CA TYR A 150 -46.21 -12.22 19.15
C TYR A 150 -46.42 -12.86 17.79
N THR A 151 -47.66 -13.30 17.58
CA THR A 151 -48.26 -13.60 16.30
C THR A 151 -48.26 -12.34 15.44
N ALA A 152 -47.67 -12.41 14.25
CA ALA A 152 -47.89 -11.44 13.18
C ALA A 152 -48.42 -12.17 11.95
N SER A 153 -49.60 -11.74 11.55
CA SER A 153 -50.42 -12.19 10.44
C SER A 153 -49.71 -12.10 9.09
N ASN A 154 -50.01 -13.08 8.24
CA ASN A 154 -49.82 -13.04 6.80
C ASN A 154 -50.42 -11.76 6.20
N ASP A 155 -49.58 -10.95 5.57
CA ASP A 155 -49.96 -10.24 4.35
C ASP A 155 -48.75 -10.19 3.42
N SER A 156 -48.77 -11.12 2.49
CA SER A 156 -47.82 -11.29 1.40
C SER A 156 -47.99 -10.19 0.36
N ILE A 157 -47.03 -9.27 0.33
CA ILE A 157 -46.69 -8.52 -0.88
C ILE A 157 -45.28 -8.96 -1.27
N MET A 158 -45.21 -9.92 -2.19
CA MET A 158 -43.96 -10.27 -2.87
C MET A 158 -43.54 -9.06 -3.72
N PRO A 159 -42.41 -8.40 -3.47
CA PRO A 159 -41.89 -7.45 -4.43
C PRO A 159 -41.56 -8.22 -5.71
N LEU A 160 -42.18 -7.82 -6.81
CA LEU A 160 -41.91 -8.32 -8.15
C LEU A 160 -40.40 -8.39 -8.38
N LYS A 161 -39.88 -9.60 -8.66
CA LYS A 161 -38.53 -9.79 -9.17
C LYS A 161 -38.42 -9.06 -10.50
N THR A 162 -37.84 -7.87 -10.50
CA THR A 162 -37.35 -7.22 -11.71
C THR A 162 -36.34 -8.16 -12.35
N SER A 163 -36.52 -8.49 -13.63
CA SER A 163 -35.64 -9.41 -14.36
C SER A 163 -34.18 -8.95 -14.27
N GLU A 164 -33.30 -9.81 -13.76
CA GLU A 164 -31.84 -9.63 -13.78
C GLU A 164 -31.32 -9.81 -15.20
N PHE A 165 -31.59 -8.84 -16.07
CA PHE A 165 -30.67 -8.49 -17.16
C PHE A 165 -29.79 -7.35 -16.63
N GLY A 166 -29.14 -7.60 -15.48
CA GLY A 166 -28.37 -6.63 -14.71
C GLY A 166 -26.98 -7.18 -14.39
N HIS A 167 -26.00 -6.28 -14.30
CA HIS A 167 -24.63 -6.63 -13.96
C HIS A 167 -24.56 -7.39 -12.61
N VAL A 168 -24.12 -8.65 -12.66
CA VAL A 168 -23.85 -9.46 -11.47
C VAL A 168 -22.47 -9.08 -10.95
N LYS A 169 -22.44 -8.41 -9.80
CA LYS A 169 -21.20 -7.95 -9.17
C LYS A 169 -20.27 -9.13 -8.89
N ASP A 170 -19.03 -9.04 -9.35
CA ASP A 170 -17.99 -10.00 -9.03
C ASP A 170 -17.52 -9.87 -7.57
N GLN A 171 -16.62 -10.76 -7.14
CA GLN A 171 -16.12 -10.77 -5.76
C GLN A 171 -15.34 -9.49 -5.41
N LYS A 172 -14.68 -8.86 -6.39
CA LYS A 172 -13.91 -7.62 -6.21
C LYS A 172 -14.85 -6.43 -6.06
N GLU A 173 -15.89 -6.34 -6.89
CA GLU A 173 -16.92 -5.30 -6.82
C GLU A 173 -17.72 -5.39 -5.52
N ASN A 174 -17.90 -6.59 -4.99
CA ASN A 174 -18.46 -6.77 -3.65
C ASN A 174 -17.51 -6.25 -2.55
N ALA A 175 -16.21 -6.52 -2.65
CA ALA A 175 -15.20 -6.00 -1.71
C ALA A 175 -15.12 -4.47 -1.72
N ILE A 176 -15.26 -3.83 -2.88
CA ILE A 176 -15.26 -2.36 -3.00
C ILE A 176 -16.42 -1.72 -2.22
N ASN A 177 -17.58 -2.36 -2.11
CA ASN A 177 -18.69 -1.85 -1.29
C ASN A 177 -18.33 -1.76 0.20
N HIS A 178 -17.32 -2.50 0.64
CA HIS A 178 -16.77 -2.49 1.99
C HIS A 178 -15.52 -1.60 2.11
N VAL A 179 -15.23 -0.71 1.16
CA VAL A 179 -14.12 0.25 1.28
C VAL A 179 -14.62 1.56 1.89
N ALA A 180 -13.81 2.16 2.76
CA ALA A 180 -14.05 3.50 3.28
C ALA A 180 -13.95 4.54 2.17
N SER A 181 -14.35 5.78 2.45
CA SER A 181 -14.20 6.85 1.45
C SER A 181 -12.72 7.07 1.09
N ILE A 182 -12.45 7.59 -0.11
CA ILE A 182 -11.08 7.98 -0.50
C ILE A 182 -10.46 8.98 0.49
N TYR A 183 -11.27 9.87 1.07
CA TYR A 183 -10.86 10.80 2.11
C TYR A 183 -10.33 10.07 3.35
N ASN A 184 -11.07 9.06 3.83
CA ASN A 184 -10.64 8.22 4.94
C ASN A 184 -9.37 7.44 4.58
N THR A 185 -9.35 6.86 3.39
CA THR A 185 -8.24 6.05 2.87
C THR A 185 -6.93 6.85 2.89
N LEU A 186 -6.90 8.01 2.24
CA LEU A 186 -5.70 8.85 2.17
C LEU A 186 -5.34 9.48 3.51
N PHE A 187 -6.33 9.80 4.36
CA PHE A 187 -6.06 10.24 5.73
C PHE A 187 -5.34 9.15 6.55
N VAL A 188 -5.79 7.89 6.46
CA VAL A 188 -5.17 6.78 7.19
C VAL A 188 -3.82 6.39 6.58
N GLU A 189 -3.65 6.48 5.26
CA GLU A 189 -2.34 6.36 4.60
C GLU A 189 -1.34 7.38 5.17
N ALA A 190 -1.75 8.65 5.22
CA ALA A 190 -0.95 9.72 5.80
C ALA A 190 -0.69 9.54 7.29
N TRP A 191 -1.48 8.74 8.02
CA TRP A 191 -1.26 8.42 9.43
C TRP A 191 -0.33 7.21 9.63
N THR A 192 -0.52 6.15 8.85
CA THR A 192 0.08 4.84 9.14
C THR A 192 1.44 4.62 8.46
N ASN A 193 1.68 5.28 7.33
CA ASN A 193 2.85 5.05 6.47
C ASN A 193 3.90 6.17 6.54
N THR A 194 5.15 5.83 6.21
CA THR A 194 6.22 6.83 6.01
C THR A 194 5.89 7.67 4.78
N PHE A 195 6.47 8.87 4.65
CA PHE A 195 6.35 9.69 3.45
C PHE A 195 6.72 8.89 2.20
N LYS A 196 7.84 8.16 2.27
CA LYS A 196 8.31 7.28 1.20
C LYS A 196 7.29 6.24 0.74
N THR A 197 6.65 5.54 1.67
CA THR A 197 5.69 4.47 1.34
C THR A 197 4.28 4.97 1.04
N ALA A 198 3.91 6.14 1.56
CA ALA A 198 2.62 6.77 1.30
C ALA A 198 2.57 7.49 -0.06
N LEU A 199 3.67 8.12 -0.52
CA LEU A 199 3.65 8.92 -1.75
C LEU A 199 3.15 8.15 -3.00
N PRO A 200 3.50 6.87 -3.23
CA PRO A 200 2.91 6.07 -4.31
C PRO A 200 1.38 6.07 -4.34
N THR A 201 0.73 5.91 -3.19
CA THR A 201 -0.73 5.94 -3.09
C THR A 201 -1.31 7.29 -3.50
N PHE A 202 -0.61 8.38 -3.16
CA PHE A 202 -1.03 9.75 -3.46
C PHE A 202 -0.78 10.13 -4.93
N ASP A 203 0.36 9.73 -5.51
CA ASP A 203 0.64 9.87 -6.93
C ASP A 203 -0.39 9.11 -7.76
N SER A 204 -0.70 7.86 -7.38
CA SER A 204 -1.75 7.04 -8.01
C SER A 204 -3.15 7.67 -7.89
N ALA A 205 -3.49 8.23 -6.73
CA ALA A 205 -4.74 8.98 -6.57
C ALA A 205 -4.78 10.23 -7.48
N ALA A 206 -3.68 10.97 -7.61
CA ALA A 206 -3.58 12.10 -8.53
C ALA A 206 -3.71 11.66 -9.99
N ARG A 207 -3.09 10.53 -10.38
CA ARG A 207 -3.24 9.91 -11.70
C ARG A 207 -4.68 9.56 -12.03
N ASN A 208 -5.41 9.06 -11.04
CA ASN A 208 -6.84 8.75 -11.16
C ASN A 208 -7.74 10.01 -11.12
N GLY A 209 -7.18 11.21 -11.18
CA GLY A 209 -7.93 12.47 -11.28
C GLY A 209 -8.50 12.99 -9.96
N MET A 210 -8.00 12.51 -8.82
CA MET A 210 -8.51 12.94 -7.51
C MET A 210 -8.04 14.36 -7.16
N ASP A 211 -8.96 15.20 -6.69
CA ASP A 211 -8.64 16.54 -6.19
C ASP A 211 -8.08 16.46 -4.75
N LEU A 212 -6.75 16.35 -4.66
CA LEU A 212 -6.03 16.22 -3.39
C LEU A 212 -6.16 17.46 -2.49
N LYS A 213 -6.37 18.65 -3.06
CA LYS A 213 -6.61 19.88 -2.30
C LYS A 213 -7.98 19.83 -1.62
N LYS A 214 -9.02 19.41 -2.35
CA LYS A 214 -10.36 19.17 -1.79
C LYS A 214 -10.33 18.07 -0.73
N ILE A 215 -9.59 16.99 -0.97
CA ILE A 215 -9.43 15.90 0.00
C ILE A 215 -8.81 16.41 1.30
N TYR A 216 -7.71 17.14 1.22
CA TYR A 216 -7.05 17.74 2.38
C TYR A 216 -8.00 18.63 3.19
N ASN A 217 -8.69 19.57 2.53
CA ASN A 217 -9.62 20.49 3.20
C ASN A 217 -10.78 19.74 3.88
N THR A 218 -11.33 18.74 3.21
CA THR A 218 -12.42 17.92 3.77
C THR A 218 -11.95 17.10 4.96
N CYS A 219 -10.73 16.55 4.89
CA CYS A 219 -10.15 15.77 5.99
C CYS A 219 -9.92 16.63 7.23
N ILE A 220 -9.48 17.89 7.08
CA ILE A 220 -9.30 18.81 8.21
C ILE A 220 -10.61 19.03 8.96
N GLU A 221 -11.69 19.28 8.24
CA GLU A 221 -13.00 19.52 8.86
C GLU A 221 -13.54 18.24 9.51
N PHE A 222 -13.48 17.12 8.79
CA PHE A 222 -14.12 15.88 9.23
C PHE A 222 -13.33 15.13 10.31
N TYR A 223 -12.00 15.12 10.24
CA TYR A 223 -11.12 14.40 11.16
C TYR A 223 -10.42 15.30 12.16
N LYS A 224 -10.91 16.52 12.40
CA LYS A 224 -10.30 17.50 13.31
C LYS A 224 -9.94 16.90 14.68
N PHE A 225 -10.80 16.02 15.19
CA PHE A 225 -10.63 15.33 16.47
C PHE A 225 -9.42 14.38 16.51
N ALA A 226 -8.95 13.93 15.34
CA ALA A 226 -7.85 12.98 15.20
C ALA A 226 -6.53 13.65 14.78
N ARG A 227 -6.41 14.99 14.86
CA ARG A 227 -5.23 15.73 14.38
C ARG A 227 -3.91 15.22 14.93
N TYR A 228 -3.83 15.06 16.25
CA TYR A 228 -2.61 14.65 16.95
C TYR A 228 -2.71 13.19 17.34
N GLN A 229 -1.89 12.33 16.73
CA GLN A 229 -1.87 10.90 17.04
C GLN A 229 -0.46 10.46 17.44
N GLN A 230 -0.23 10.35 18.74
CA GLN A 230 1.06 9.91 19.31
C GLN A 230 1.40 8.44 18.99
N SER A 231 0.43 7.69 18.46
CA SER A 231 0.60 6.30 18.00
C SER A 231 1.11 6.19 16.56
N ALA A 232 1.22 7.32 15.85
CA ALA A 232 1.73 7.37 14.48
C ALA A 232 3.11 6.71 14.35
N GLN A 233 3.33 6.04 13.22
CA GLN A 233 4.68 5.63 12.82
C GLN A 233 5.49 6.89 12.47
N SER A 234 6.81 6.85 12.65
CA SER A 234 7.66 7.97 12.22
C SER A 234 7.43 8.22 10.73
N PHE A 235 7.26 9.50 10.37
CA PHE A 235 6.88 9.87 9.02
C PHE A 235 8.05 9.79 8.03
N TYR A 236 9.29 9.63 8.50
CA TYR A 236 10.47 9.52 7.66
C TYR A 236 11.30 8.32 8.10
N ASN A 237 12.13 7.79 7.21
CA ASN A 237 13.08 6.76 7.58
C ASN A 237 14.30 7.37 8.31
N ASN A 238 14.27 7.32 9.65
CA ASN A 238 15.21 8.02 10.55
C ASN A 238 16.69 7.70 10.34
N GLU A 239 17.03 6.55 9.75
CA GLU A 239 18.45 6.17 9.57
C GLU A 239 19.18 7.11 8.60
N TYR A 240 18.44 7.75 7.69
CA TYR A 240 18.98 8.61 6.61
C TYR A 240 18.46 10.04 6.64
N PHE A 241 17.46 10.31 7.47
CA PHE A 241 16.73 11.56 7.48
C PHE A 241 17.18 12.48 8.63
N LYS A 242 17.92 13.55 8.33
CA LYS A 242 18.19 14.64 9.28
C LYS A 242 17.23 15.79 9.03
N LYS A 243 16.18 15.89 9.86
CA LYS A 243 15.12 16.90 9.76
C LYS A 243 15.62 18.34 9.61
N SER A 244 16.68 18.72 10.33
CA SER A 244 17.25 20.07 10.27
C SER A 244 18.01 20.36 8.97
N GLN A 245 18.39 19.34 8.21
CA GLN A 245 19.16 19.47 6.97
C GLN A 245 18.31 19.32 5.71
N ASN A 246 17.09 18.77 5.82
CA ASN A 246 16.17 18.65 4.70
C ASN A 246 15.08 19.73 4.78
N PRO A 247 15.14 20.79 3.96
CA PRO A 247 14.21 21.92 4.04
C PRO A 247 12.77 21.54 3.69
N TYR A 248 12.55 20.45 2.95
CA TYR A 248 11.19 19.96 2.67
C TYR A 248 10.45 19.54 3.92
N PHE A 249 11.18 19.22 5.00
CA PHE A 249 10.56 18.77 6.23
C PHE A 249 11.01 19.47 7.51
N ALA A 250 11.77 20.56 7.38
CA ALA A 250 12.40 21.28 8.50
C ALA A 250 11.41 21.73 9.59
N ASN A 251 10.12 21.91 9.26
CA ASN A 251 9.12 22.49 10.17
C ASN A 251 7.84 21.65 10.35
N ILE A 252 7.90 20.35 10.11
CA ILE A 252 6.71 19.49 10.20
C ILE A 252 6.64 18.84 11.58
N ASP A 253 5.51 18.99 12.26
CA ASP A 253 5.19 18.13 13.39
C ASP A 253 4.76 16.75 12.87
N GLU A 254 5.56 15.72 13.14
CA GLU A 254 5.27 14.34 12.71
C GLU A 254 4.04 13.74 13.41
N ASN A 255 3.62 14.32 14.54
CA ASN A 255 2.41 13.88 15.24
C ASN A 255 1.16 14.56 14.69
N ASP A 256 1.30 15.64 13.91
CA ASP A 256 0.19 16.31 13.25
C ASP A 256 -0.11 15.61 11.91
N ILE A 257 -1.15 14.79 11.89
CA ILE A 257 -1.56 14.05 10.70
C ILE A 257 -1.93 15.01 9.56
N PHE A 258 -2.47 16.20 9.85
CA PHE A 258 -2.78 17.16 8.79
C PHE A 258 -1.52 17.76 8.19
N ALA A 259 -0.47 17.95 8.97
CA ALA A 259 0.82 18.33 8.41
C ALA A 259 1.33 17.25 7.43
N ARG A 260 1.30 15.97 7.85
CA ARG A 260 1.68 14.81 7.01
C ARG A 260 0.86 14.73 5.73
N LEU A 261 -0.46 14.79 5.86
CA LEU A 261 -1.41 14.75 4.75
C LEU A 261 -1.17 15.90 3.78
N ARG A 262 -0.93 17.11 4.30
CA ARG A 262 -0.64 18.29 3.48
C ARG A 262 0.57 18.05 2.58
N ILE A 263 1.67 17.57 3.16
CA ILE A 263 2.92 17.33 2.41
C ILE A 263 2.70 16.29 1.34
N LEU A 264 2.02 15.18 1.67
CA LEU A 264 1.70 14.15 0.68
C LEU A 264 0.85 14.72 -0.46
N CYS A 265 -0.16 15.53 -0.16
CA CYS A 265 -0.95 16.22 -1.19
C CYS A 265 -0.11 17.21 -2.02
N ASP A 266 0.79 17.97 -1.39
CA ASP A 266 1.64 18.98 -2.04
C ASP A 266 2.73 18.34 -2.93
N PHE A 267 3.21 17.15 -2.54
CA PHE A 267 4.19 16.37 -3.30
C PHE A 267 3.58 15.36 -4.25
N ALA A 268 2.29 15.08 -4.19
CA ALA A 268 1.66 14.15 -5.12
C ALA A 268 1.79 14.66 -6.57
N SER A 269 2.02 13.74 -7.50
CA SER A 269 2.10 14.02 -8.92
C SER A 269 1.46 12.92 -9.73
N SER A 270 0.60 13.32 -10.69
CA SER A 270 0.04 12.41 -11.68
C SER A 270 1.04 11.98 -12.77
N LYS A 271 2.30 12.43 -12.70
CA LYS A 271 3.32 12.12 -13.72
C LYS A 271 4.12 10.85 -13.42
N SER A 272 4.20 10.39 -12.17
CA SER A 272 4.87 9.13 -11.84
C SER A 272 4.03 7.97 -12.38
N GLU A 273 4.55 7.17 -13.31
CA GLU A 273 3.73 6.19 -14.04
C GLU A 273 3.49 4.88 -13.29
N ASN A 274 4.27 4.62 -12.25
CA ASN A 274 4.12 3.45 -11.40
C ASN A 274 4.62 3.71 -9.97
N ALA A 275 4.28 2.77 -9.09
CA ALA A 275 4.63 2.82 -7.68
C ALA A 275 6.15 2.90 -7.40
N GLY A 276 6.96 2.29 -8.27
CA GLY A 276 8.42 2.29 -8.16
C GLY A 276 9.02 3.67 -8.41
N GLU A 277 8.54 4.38 -9.45
CA GLU A 277 8.92 5.77 -9.72
C GLU A 277 8.54 6.69 -8.56
N SER A 278 7.31 6.56 -8.05
CA SER A 278 6.86 7.32 -6.88
C SER A 278 7.72 7.05 -5.65
N LEU A 279 8.09 5.79 -5.41
CA LEU A 279 8.96 5.40 -4.30
C LEU A 279 10.38 5.96 -4.46
N ALA A 280 10.95 5.89 -5.66
CA ALA A 280 12.27 6.43 -5.99
C ALA A 280 12.29 7.95 -5.80
N ARG A 281 11.29 8.65 -6.33
CA ARG A 281 11.07 10.08 -6.12
C ARG A 281 10.97 10.43 -4.65
N ALA A 282 10.20 9.67 -3.88
CA ALA A 282 10.08 9.91 -2.45
C ALA A 282 11.41 9.71 -1.71
N ALA A 283 12.20 8.70 -2.09
CA ALA A 283 13.54 8.48 -1.55
C ALA A 283 14.48 9.65 -1.87
N MET A 284 14.46 10.18 -3.10
CA MET A 284 15.23 11.37 -3.49
C MET A 284 14.86 12.58 -2.63
N ILE A 285 13.56 12.81 -2.40
CA ILE A 285 13.04 13.91 -1.57
C ILE A 285 13.46 13.73 -0.12
N GLU A 286 13.36 12.54 0.46
CA GLU A 286 13.82 12.25 1.84
C GLU A 286 15.33 12.47 2.00
N LEU A 287 16.14 12.06 1.02
CA LEU A 287 17.58 12.31 0.98
C LEU A 287 17.94 13.80 0.80
N GLY A 288 16.95 14.65 0.49
CA GLY A 288 17.11 16.09 0.34
C GLY A 288 17.63 16.51 -1.02
N PHE A 289 17.51 15.67 -2.06
CA PHE A 289 17.80 16.10 -3.42
C PHE A 289 16.74 17.07 -3.94
N VAL A 290 17.14 17.95 -4.85
CA VAL A 290 16.19 18.79 -5.58
C VAL A 290 15.14 17.94 -6.30
N LYS A 291 13.88 18.38 -6.27
CA LYS A 291 12.78 17.66 -6.95
C LYS A 291 13.10 17.46 -8.45
N PRO A 292 12.99 16.23 -8.98
CA PRO A 292 13.12 15.99 -10.41
C PRO A 292 11.91 16.51 -11.19
N TYR A 293 12.13 16.82 -12.47
CA TYR A 293 11.08 16.73 -13.48
C TYR A 293 10.77 15.27 -13.72
N LEU A 294 9.48 14.91 -13.74
CA LEU A 294 9.02 13.55 -14.00
C LEU A 294 8.64 13.38 -15.46
N GLN A 295 8.92 12.19 -16.00
CA GLN A 295 8.58 11.81 -17.38
C GLN A 295 9.07 12.88 -18.37
N TYR A 296 10.36 13.22 -18.27
CA TYR A 296 10.95 14.30 -19.07
C TYR A 296 11.05 13.85 -20.52
N GLU A 297 10.38 14.58 -21.40
CA GLU A 297 10.28 14.23 -22.81
C GLU A 297 11.47 14.78 -23.61
N PHE A 298 12.03 13.90 -24.43
CA PHE A 298 13.03 14.18 -25.44
C PHE A 298 12.38 14.05 -26.83
N PRO A 299 12.67 15.00 -27.75
CA PRO A 299 12.12 14.95 -29.10
C PRO A 299 12.57 13.67 -29.80
N ASN A 300 11.63 12.99 -30.44
CA ASN A 300 11.91 11.78 -31.22
C ASN A 300 11.72 12.09 -32.71
N ASN A 301 12.80 12.42 -33.41
CA ASN A 301 12.75 12.80 -34.82
C ASN A 301 12.18 11.69 -35.73
N ASN A 302 12.32 10.42 -35.33
CA ASN A 302 11.81 9.29 -36.09
C ASN A 302 10.31 9.05 -35.86
N ASN A 303 9.78 9.51 -34.72
CA ASN A 303 8.36 9.38 -34.38
C ASN A 303 7.92 10.53 -33.45
N PRO A 304 7.60 11.72 -34.01
CA PRO A 304 7.29 12.91 -33.23
C PRO A 304 6.09 12.75 -32.28
N ASP A 305 5.15 11.86 -32.61
CA ASP A 305 3.97 11.57 -31.78
C ASP A 305 4.29 10.71 -30.55
N TRP A 306 5.49 10.10 -30.52
CA TRP A 306 5.94 9.22 -29.44
C TRP A 306 7.33 9.66 -28.95
N PRO A 307 7.40 10.75 -28.17
CA PRO A 307 8.65 11.23 -27.60
C PRO A 307 9.28 10.17 -26.69
N ILE A 308 10.60 10.17 -26.61
CA ILE A 308 11.32 9.35 -25.64
C ILE A 308 11.20 10.04 -24.29
N ARG A 309 10.78 9.31 -23.25
CA ARG A 309 10.59 9.88 -21.91
C ARG A 309 11.51 9.19 -20.93
N ALA A 310 12.24 9.99 -20.17
CA ALA A 310 13.03 9.50 -19.05
C ALA A 310 12.26 9.71 -17.74
N ASP A 311 12.43 8.79 -16.80
CA ASP A 311 11.66 8.79 -15.55
C ASP A 311 11.88 10.08 -14.74
N PHE A 312 13.15 10.50 -14.65
CA PHE A 312 13.58 11.67 -13.88
C PHE A 312 14.52 12.55 -14.68
N ALA A 313 14.45 13.87 -14.47
CA ALA A 313 15.45 14.80 -14.97
C ALA A 313 15.68 15.98 -14.03
N TRP A 314 16.89 16.53 -14.06
CA TRP A 314 17.30 17.72 -13.31
C TRP A 314 18.03 18.69 -14.23
N LYS A 315 17.65 19.97 -14.15
CA LYS A 315 18.41 21.06 -14.79
C LYS A 315 19.29 21.72 -13.75
N VAL A 316 20.60 21.57 -13.87
CA VAL A 316 21.59 22.00 -12.88
C VAL A 316 22.65 22.84 -13.58
N ASN A 317 22.69 24.14 -13.30
CA ASN A 317 23.68 25.07 -13.87
C ASN A 317 23.82 24.98 -15.41
N GLY A 318 22.70 24.79 -16.12
CA GLY A 318 22.67 24.65 -17.58
C GLY A 318 22.86 23.21 -18.09
N ASN A 319 23.28 22.27 -17.23
CA ASN A 319 23.38 20.84 -17.57
C ASN A 319 22.04 20.13 -17.33
N LEU A 320 21.76 19.12 -18.17
CA LEU A 320 20.59 18.26 -18.03
C LEU A 320 21.04 16.87 -17.55
N ILE A 321 20.74 16.52 -16.30
CA ILE A 321 21.01 15.20 -15.74
C ILE A 321 19.72 14.38 -15.85
N VAL A 322 19.83 13.15 -16.33
CA VAL A 322 18.70 12.22 -16.53
C VAL A 322 18.84 11.06 -15.55
N GLY A 323 17.74 10.65 -14.92
CA GLY A 323 17.66 9.46 -14.09
C GLY A 323 16.67 8.46 -14.68
N GLU A 324 17.09 7.20 -14.82
CA GLU A 324 16.24 6.09 -15.28
C GLU A 324 16.16 5.04 -14.17
N LEU A 325 14.95 4.60 -13.83
CA LEU A 325 14.69 3.56 -12.85
C LEU A 325 14.54 2.20 -13.54
N ASP A 326 15.56 1.35 -13.37
CA ASP A 326 15.57 0.03 -13.98
C ASP A 326 14.85 -1.02 -13.12
N GLY A 327 14.09 -1.91 -13.78
CA GLY A 327 13.71 -3.21 -13.22
C GLY A 327 12.61 -3.21 -12.16
N THR A 328 11.76 -2.18 -12.09
CA THR A 328 10.60 -2.07 -11.19
C THR A 328 9.75 -3.34 -11.10
N ASP A 329 9.45 -3.96 -12.25
CA ASP A 329 8.58 -5.14 -12.35
C ASP A 329 9.10 -6.37 -11.59
N LYS A 330 10.43 -6.53 -11.49
CA LYS A 330 11.04 -7.72 -10.88
C LYS A 330 10.95 -7.69 -9.35
N TYR A 331 10.96 -6.50 -8.76
CA TYR A 331 11.03 -6.34 -7.30
C TYR A 331 9.66 -6.20 -6.65
N LEU A 332 8.65 -5.68 -7.36
CA LEU A 332 7.24 -5.74 -6.93
C LEU A 332 6.72 -7.19 -6.79
N ILE A 333 7.25 -8.11 -7.61
CA ILE A 333 7.02 -9.56 -7.52
C ILE A 333 7.83 -10.18 -6.36
N ALA A 334 9.08 -9.75 -6.15
CA ALA A 334 9.99 -10.33 -5.17
C ALA A 334 9.58 -10.13 -3.69
N CYS A 335 8.48 -9.44 -3.39
CA CYS A 335 7.82 -9.36 -2.07
C CYS A 335 7.30 -10.73 -1.53
N GLY A 336 7.88 -11.85 -1.96
CA GLY A 336 7.58 -13.20 -1.48
C GLY A 336 8.80 -14.14 -1.44
N LYS A 337 9.99 -13.69 -1.87
CA LYS A 337 11.21 -14.53 -1.87
C LYS A 337 12.09 -14.15 -0.67
N ASN A 338 12.41 -15.12 0.19
CA ASN A 338 13.33 -14.92 1.30
C ASN A 338 14.70 -14.45 0.79
N SER A 339 15.22 -13.39 1.41
CA SER A 339 16.52 -12.76 1.11
C SER A 339 17.74 -13.67 1.27
N ASP A 340 17.61 -14.84 1.90
CA ASP A 340 18.74 -15.75 2.11
C ASP A 340 19.07 -16.62 0.89
N ASN A 341 18.21 -16.62 -0.13
CA ASN A 341 18.44 -17.32 -1.41
C ASN A 341 18.59 -16.33 -2.57
N PHE A 342 19.52 -15.37 -2.45
CA PHE A 342 20.20 -14.79 -3.62
C PHE A 342 21.23 -15.78 -4.22
N ILE A 343 21.02 -17.08 -4.03
CA ILE A 343 21.67 -18.13 -4.80
C ILE A 343 20.65 -18.62 -5.82
N ASP A 344 21.12 -18.61 -7.05
CA ASP A 344 20.50 -18.93 -8.32
C ASP A 344 19.82 -20.32 -8.39
N ASP A 345 18.77 -20.53 -7.60
CA ASP A 345 17.96 -21.76 -7.64
C ASP A 345 16.71 -21.57 -8.52
N ASN A 346 16.90 -20.98 -9.69
CA ASN A 346 15.90 -20.91 -10.75
C ASN A 346 16.38 -21.62 -12.03
N ALA A 347 17.10 -22.73 -11.86
CA ALA A 347 17.55 -23.62 -12.93
C ALA A 347 16.44 -24.39 -13.68
N ASN A 348 15.16 -24.01 -13.57
CA ASN A 348 14.07 -24.68 -14.28
C ASN A 348 13.00 -23.77 -14.91
N LEU A 349 13.29 -22.47 -15.05
CA LEU A 349 12.69 -21.68 -16.12
C LEU A 349 13.81 -21.39 -17.12
N ASN A 350 14.05 -22.34 -18.04
CA ASN A 350 14.79 -22.09 -19.28
C ASN A 350 14.00 -21.13 -20.18
N LYS A 351 13.77 -19.91 -19.69
CA LYS A 351 13.72 -18.74 -20.55
C LYS A 351 15.19 -18.44 -20.77
N ASN A 352 15.74 -18.96 -21.86
CA ASN A 352 17.05 -18.55 -22.33
C ASN A 352 17.11 -17.02 -22.16
N LEU A 353 17.95 -16.55 -21.24
CA LEU A 353 18.56 -15.23 -21.28
C LEU A 353 19.42 -15.20 -22.55
N ILE A 354 18.76 -15.27 -23.71
CA ILE A 354 19.21 -14.56 -24.87
C ILE A 354 19.12 -13.11 -24.38
N TYR A 355 20.24 -12.59 -23.90
CA TYR A 355 20.51 -11.17 -24.01
C TYR A 355 20.28 -10.87 -25.49
N ASP A 356 19.05 -10.50 -25.83
CA ASP A 356 18.67 -10.15 -27.16
C ASP A 356 19.63 -9.03 -27.56
N ARG A 357 20.51 -9.29 -28.53
CA ARG A 357 21.44 -8.27 -29.00
C ARG A 357 20.67 -7.01 -29.37
N ASP A 358 19.43 -7.16 -29.81
CA ASP A 358 18.57 -6.05 -30.17
C ASP A 358 18.01 -5.32 -28.95
N SER A 359 17.82 -5.96 -27.78
CA SER A 359 17.46 -5.24 -26.55
C SER A 359 18.61 -4.38 -26.03
N VAL A 360 19.84 -4.92 -26.07
CA VAL A 360 21.06 -4.17 -25.68
C VAL A 360 21.34 -3.03 -26.66
N ARG A 361 21.10 -3.25 -27.96
CA ARG A 361 21.19 -2.20 -28.98
C ARG A 361 20.15 -1.11 -28.75
N ARG A 362 18.87 -1.46 -28.56
CA ARG A 362 17.79 -0.50 -28.27
C ARG A 362 18.11 0.37 -27.05
N GLU A 363 18.64 -0.22 -25.99
CA GLU A 363 19.03 0.52 -24.79
C GLU A 363 20.19 1.51 -25.07
N ARG A 364 21.21 1.08 -25.80
CA ARG A 364 22.34 1.93 -26.20
C ARG A 364 21.94 3.04 -27.16
N ASP A 365 21.06 2.74 -28.12
CA ASP A 365 20.57 3.70 -29.09
C ASP A 365 19.68 4.75 -28.39
N ARG A 366 18.88 4.32 -27.40
CA ARG A 366 18.10 5.21 -26.53
C ARG A 366 19.01 6.16 -25.73
N GLU A 367 20.05 5.65 -25.08
CA GLU A 367 21.01 6.50 -24.36
C GLU A 367 21.66 7.53 -25.27
N ARG A 368 22.17 7.07 -26.42
CA ARG A 368 22.81 7.95 -27.39
C ARG A 368 21.87 9.07 -27.82
N HIS A 369 20.60 8.73 -28.09
CA HIS A 369 19.58 9.72 -28.43
C HIS A 369 19.35 10.74 -27.31
N ILE A 370 19.30 10.30 -26.06
CA ILE A 370 19.14 11.19 -24.90
C ILE A 370 20.34 12.15 -24.77
N TYR A 371 21.57 11.65 -24.97
CA TYR A 371 22.77 12.48 -25.02
C TYR A 371 22.75 13.47 -26.19
N ASP A 372 22.37 13.03 -27.39
CA ASP A 372 22.25 13.88 -28.59
C ASP A 372 21.22 14.99 -28.40
N CYS A 373 20.21 14.77 -27.55
CA CYS A 373 19.22 15.78 -27.15
C CYS A 373 19.70 16.72 -26.03
N GLY A 374 20.98 16.65 -25.65
CA GLY A 374 21.62 17.58 -24.71
C GLY A 374 21.65 17.13 -23.26
N ALA A 375 21.34 15.87 -22.95
CA ALA A 375 21.65 15.32 -21.64
C ALA A 375 23.16 15.34 -21.41
N SER A 376 23.58 15.80 -20.24
CA SER A 376 24.98 15.86 -19.84
C SER A 376 25.41 14.60 -19.09
N ASN A 377 24.47 13.92 -18.43
CA ASN A 377 24.72 12.68 -17.70
C ASN A 377 23.43 11.85 -17.57
N ILE A 378 23.57 10.53 -17.60
CA ILE A 378 22.47 9.57 -17.38
C ILE A 378 22.86 8.70 -16.18
N VAL A 379 22.08 8.78 -15.10
CA VAL A 379 22.25 7.97 -13.90
C VAL A 379 21.19 6.86 -13.87
N ARG A 380 21.63 5.62 -13.87
CA ARG A 380 20.76 4.46 -13.69
C ARG A 380 20.82 3.93 -12.28
N PHE A 381 19.66 3.66 -11.73
CA PHE A 381 19.51 3.02 -10.44
C PHE A 381 18.33 2.07 -10.50
N ASP A 382 18.38 1.01 -9.72
CA ASP A 382 17.32 0.03 -9.65
C ASP A 382 16.57 0.13 -8.33
N PHE A 383 15.60 -0.77 -8.14
CA PHE A 383 14.85 -0.81 -6.89
C PHE A 383 15.73 -1.11 -5.66
N ALA A 384 16.81 -1.88 -5.80
CA ALA A 384 17.71 -2.17 -4.68
C ALA A 384 18.42 -0.90 -4.20
N ASP A 385 18.81 -0.02 -5.13
CA ASP A 385 19.31 1.32 -4.79
C ASP A 385 18.25 2.17 -4.08
N VAL A 386 16.99 2.12 -4.53
CA VAL A 386 15.89 2.86 -3.89
C VAL A 386 15.65 2.38 -2.46
N ILE A 387 15.73 1.06 -2.23
CA ILE A 387 15.58 0.47 -0.89
C ILE A 387 16.78 0.77 0.02
N ASN A 388 18.00 0.86 -0.53
CA ASN A 388 19.22 1.23 0.20
C ASN A 388 19.61 2.70 -0.06
N PRO A 389 19.15 3.66 0.76
CA PRO A 389 19.24 5.09 0.42
C PRO A 389 20.67 5.60 0.26
N LYS A 390 21.67 4.96 0.88
CA LYS A 390 23.10 5.31 0.68
C LYS A 390 23.57 5.06 -0.74
N SER A 391 23.13 3.96 -1.36
CA SER A 391 23.51 3.61 -2.74
C SER A 391 22.94 4.64 -3.71
N LEU A 392 21.64 4.92 -3.58
CA LEU A 392 20.98 5.95 -4.38
C LEU A 392 21.63 7.33 -4.18
N GLU A 393 21.91 7.72 -2.94
CA GLU A 393 22.57 8.99 -2.63
C GLU A 393 23.94 9.11 -3.32
N GLN A 394 24.78 8.09 -3.23
CA GLN A 394 26.10 8.09 -3.86
C GLN A 394 26.01 8.21 -5.38
N LYS A 395 25.08 7.48 -6.01
CA LYS A 395 24.85 7.56 -7.47
C LYS A 395 24.41 8.95 -7.91
N LEU A 396 23.43 9.54 -7.22
CA LEU A 396 22.90 10.86 -7.55
C LEU A 396 23.93 11.97 -7.31
N LEU A 397 24.68 11.92 -6.21
CA LEU A 397 25.77 12.88 -5.96
C LEU A 397 26.87 12.77 -7.00
N SER A 398 27.29 11.55 -7.36
CA SER A 398 28.30 11.31 -8.39
C SER A 398 27.84 11.79 -9.77
N ALA A 399 26.53 11.75 -10.03
CA ALA A 399 25.94 12.26 -11.25
C ALA A 399 25.85 13.80 -11.29
N GLY A 400 26.07 14.47 -10.16
CA GLY A 400 26.00 15.93 -10.03
C GLY A 400 24.62 16.47 -9.63
N VAL A 401 23.70 15.62 -9.16
CA VAL A 401 22.38 16.06 -8.69
C VAL A 401 22.54 16.78 -7.33
N PRO A 402 22.15 18.05 -7.21
CA PRO A 402 22.37 18.81 -5.98
C PRO A 402 21.35 18.44 -4.90
N LYS A 403 21.76 18.62 -3.65
CA LYS A 403 20.84 18.66 -2.52
C LYS A 403 20.30 20.06 -2.31
N VAL A 404 19.10 20.16 -1.77
CA VAL A 404 18.51 21.43 -1.36
C VAL A 404 19.26 21.89 -0.12
N HIS A 405 19.94 23.02 -0.22
CA HIS A 405 20.58 23.63 0.95
C HIS A 405 19.54 24.39 1.78
N VAL A 406 19.74 24.38 3.11
CA VAL A 406 19.03 25.25 4.06
C VAL A 406 19.67 26.62 4.04
#